data_AF-A0A3C0UKH3-F1
#
_entry.id   AF-A0A3C0UKH3-F1
#
_cell.length_a   1.000
_cell.length_b   1.000
_cell.length_c   1.000
_cell.angle_alpha   90.00
_cell.angle_beta   90.00
_cell.angle_gamma   90.00
#
_symmetry.space_group_name_H-M   'P 1'
#
loop_
_entity.id
_entity.type
_entity.pdbx_description
1 polymer ?
#
loop_
_entity_poly.entity_id
_entity_poly.type
_entity_poly.pdbx_seq_one_letter_code
_entity_poly.pdbx_strand_id
1 'polypeptide(L)'
;MRFIPFVLVAVSWATFAQERQLGMTLAEFDKAKAVEIRSGSPKQHFRSHGLSYRQHETPLSFQFNDGVEHKVSFYDITERTDQSTLGQLVVYSSQNRLVTLVLPNETSPKAVKEHFVADLKAKSLTNDGLGICVAFALSQAQPHSRTVLAHPQEFCFPAETFVNLIDGTEKKISGIKAGDEITGIRANRVEKVIVNEGVFSLTRLLVRPNGQAWVSTRNESGLLSLEVTPNHPVLTLLGKKRVEDLREGDWLFVRDAVTGRYLSAELTNIAPAFRTVDKVYHLQTEGGTYEAENIVVLNKH
;
A
#
# COMPACT_ATOMS: atom_id res chain seq x y z
N MET A 1 -49.44 -63.73 2.42
CA MET A 1 -48.32 -63.03 3.09
C MET A 1 -47.69 -62.07 2.09
N ARG A 2 -47.84 -60.75 2.29
CA ARG A 2 -47.24 -59.69 1.46
C ARG A 2 -46.26 -58.92 2.34
N PHE A 3 -44.98 -58.92 1.96
CA PHE A 3 -43.93 -58.13 2.59
C PHE A 3 -43.72 -56.83 1.79
N ILE A 4 -43.75 -55.69 2.47
CA ILE A 4 -43.29 -54.39 1.97
C ILE A 4 -42.24 -53.92 2.98
N PRO A 5 -40.95 -53.79 2.62
CA PRO A 5 -40.01 -53.06 3.45
C PRO A 5 -40.05 -51.57 3.09
N PHE A 6 -40.24 -50.76 4.13
CA PHE A 6 -40.16 -49.30 4.13
C PHE A 6 -38.70 -48.86 3.94
N VAL A 7 -38.40 -48.06 2.92
CA VAL A 7 -37.11 -47.37 2.79
C VAL A 7 -37.21 -46.05 3.56
N LEU A 8 -36.40 -45.91 4.62
CA LEU A 8 -36.26 -44.67 5.38
C LEU A 8 -35.09 -43.87 4.76
N VAL A 9 -35.40 -42.80 4.04
CA VAL A 9 -34.39 -41.85 3.54
C VAL A 9 -34.16 -40.80 4.61
N ALA A 10 -32.99 -40.84 5.26
CA ALA A 10 -32.53 -39.76 6.12
C ALA A 10 -32.00 -38.62 5.26
N VAL A 11 -32.75 -37.53 5.17
CA VAL A 11 -32.30 -36.28 4.54
C VAL A 11 -31.46 -35.53 5.58
N SER A 12 -30.13 -35.61 5.45
CA SER A 12 -29.21 -34.79 6.22
C SER A 12 -29.23 -33.36 5.69
N TRP A 13 -29.78 -32.44 6.48
CA TRP A 13 -29.64 -31.00 6.24
C TRP A 13 -28.21 -30.60 6.62
N ALA A 14 -27.31 -30.57 5.64
CA ALA A 14 -26.03 -29.89 5.80
C ALA A 14 -26.32 -28.38 5.85
N THR A 15 -26.47 -27.83 7.05
CA THR A 15 -26.40 -26.39 7.26
C THR A 15 -24.98 -25.95 6.98
N PHE A 16 -24.74 -25.36 5.81
CA PHE A 16 -23.55 -24.55 5.58
C PHE A 16 -23.59 -23.38 6.57
N ALA A 17 -22.84 -23.48 7.66
CA ALA A 17 -22.59 -22.36 8.54
C ALA A 17 -21.76 -21.35 7.75
N GLN A 18 -22.42 -20.36 7.15
CA GLN A 18 -21.75 -19.22 6.54
C GLN A 18 -21.06 -18.46 7.68
N GLU A 19 -19.73 -18.57 7.74
CA GLU A 19 -18.92 -17.91 8.76
C GLU A 19 -19.13 -16.40 8.66
N ARG A 20 -19.95 -15.84 9.56
CA ARG A 20 -20.29 -14.43 9.56
C ARG A 20 -19.07 -13.65 10.05
N GLN A 21 -18.32 -13.07 9.12
CA GLN A 21 -17.18 -12.23 9.47
C GLN A 21 -17.67 -10.96 10.19
N LEU A 22 -17.54 -10.93 11.51
CA LEU A 22 -17.95 -9.80 12.35
C LEU A 22 -16.99 -8.63 12.18
N GLY A 23 -17.54 -7.42 12.05
CA GLY A 23 -16.75 -6.19 11.98
C GLY A 23 -16.33 -5.73 13.37
N MET A 24 -15.14 -5.15 13.49
CA MET A 24 -14.65 -4.55 14.73
C MET A 24 -15.52 -3.36 15.14
N THR A 25 -15.91 -3.31 16.41
CA THR A 25 -16.58 -2.16 17.02
C THR A 25 -15.57 -1.12 17.51
N LEU A 26 -16.01 0.12 17.78
CA LEU A 26 -15.14 1.16 18.35
C LEU A 26 -14.54 0.75 19.70
N ALA A 27 -15.31 0.09 20.56
CA ALA A 27 -14.82 -0.38 21.86
C ALA A 27 -13.71 -1.43 21.72
N GLU A 28 -13.81 -2.33 20.73
CA GLU A 28 -12.76 -3.31 20.43
C GLU A 28 -11.54 -2.65 19.78
N PHE A 29 -11.75 -1.64 18.94
CA PHE A 29 -10.69 -0.83 18.37
C PHE A 29 -9.86 -0.14 19.47
N ASP A 30 -10.52 0.49 20.45
CA ASP A 30 -9.85 1.14 21.58
C ASP A 30 -9.09 0.14 22.47
N LYS A 31 -9.67 -1.05 22.72
CA LYS A 31 -8.98 -2.14 23.42
C LYS A 31 -7.73 -2.61 22.68
N ALA A 32 -7.81 -2.76 21.35
CA ALA A 32 -6.68 -3.18 20.52
C ALA A 32 -5.59 -2.10 20.45
N LYS A 33 -5.98 -0.83 20.44
CA LYS A 33 -5.05 0.31 20.45
C LYS A 33 -4.27 0.44 21.76
N ALA A 34 -4.86 0.03 22.88
CA ALA A 34 -4.22 0.05 24.20
C ALA A 34 -3.15 -1.05 24.40
N VAL A 35 -2.95 -1.94 23.43
CA VAL A 35 -1.95 -3.00 23.54
C VAL A 35 -0.53 -2.45 23.54
N GLU A 36 0.21 -2.80 24.59
CA GLU A 36 1.65 -2.55 24.69
C GLU A 36 2.44 -3.79 24.26
N ILE A 37 3.24 -3.64 23.20
CA ILE A 37 4.22 -4.65 22.79
C ILE A 37 5.60 -4.18 23.23
N ARG A 38 6.23 -4.94 24.12
CA ARG A 38 7.60 -4.66 24.57
C ARG A 38 8.62 -5.05 23.51
N SER A 39 9.72 -4.29 23.43
CA SER A 39 10.85 -4.61 22.55
C SER A 39 11.55 -5.89 23.01
N GLY A 40 11.39 -6.95 22.22
CA GLY A 40 11.93 -8.29 22.45
C GLY A 40 11.01 -9.28 21.74
N SER A 41 11.59 -10.26 21.01
CA SER A 41 10.92 -11.19 20.09
C SER A 41 9.41 -11.34 20.38
N PRO A 42 8.56 -10.56 19.70
CA PRO A 42 7.17 -10.45 20.08
C PRO A 42 6.53 -11.84 19.96
N LYS A 43 5.80 -12.24 20.99
CA LYS A 43 5.24 -13.60 21.08
C LYS A 43 4.37 -13.85 19.84
N GLN A 44 4.58 -15.01 19.20
CA GLN A 44 3.77 -15.43 18.04
C GLN A 44 2.26 -15.46 18.36
N HIS A 45 1.91 -15.67 19.62
CA HIS A 45 0.54 -15.56 20.10
C HIS A 45 0.50 -14.95 21.50
N PHE A 46 -0.41 -14.01 21.73
CA PHE A 46 -0.65 -13.43 23.05
C PHE A 46 -2.11 -12.97 23.22
N ARG A 47 -2.52 -12.73 24.46
CA ARG A 47 -3.82 -12.15 24.81
C ARG A 47 -3.65 -10.85 25.59
N SER A 48 -4.48 -9.87 25.29
CA SER A 48 -4.51 -8.58 25.99
C SER A 48 -5.89 -7.93 25.86
N HIS A 49 -6.37 -7.27 26.91
CA HIS A 49 -7.67 -6.58 26.96
C HIS A 49 -8.88 -7.41 26.46
N GLY A 50 -8.84 -8.73 26.66
CA GLY A 50 -9.91 -9.64 26.21
C GLY A 50 -9.85 -10.03 24.73
N LEU A 51 -8.80 -9.62 24.00
CA LEU A 51 -8.55 -9.98 22.60
C LEU A 51 -7.35 -10.94 22.50
N SER A 52 -7.34 -11.79 21.48
CA SER A 52 -6.23 -12.66 21.11
C SER A 52 -5.54 -12.15 19.86
N TYR A 53 -4.21 -12.24 19.84
CA TYR A 53 -3.35 -11.75 18.78
C TYR A 53 -2.49 -12.89 18.27
N ARG A 54 -2.56 -13.19 16.97
CA ARG A 54 -1.76 -14.26 16.34
C ARG A 54 -0.92 -13.69 15.21
N GLN A 55 0.39 -13.80 15.31
CA GLN A 55 1.32 -13.26 14.32
C GLN A 55 1.27 -14.03 13.00
N HIS A 56 1.40 -13.33 11.89
CA HIS A 56 1.69 -13.91 10.57
C HIS A 56 3.15 -14.37 10.49
N GLU A 57 3.41 -15.41 9.70
CA GLU A 57 4.68 -16.16 9.77
C GLU A 57 5.94 -15.36 9.42
N THR A 58 5.86 -14.24 8.67
CA THR A 58 7.07 -13.47 8.31
C THR A 58 6.84 -11.96 8.33
N PRO A 59 7.53 -11.20 9.22
CA PRO A 59 7.59 -9.76 9.15
C PRO A 59 8.17 -9.27 7.81
N LEU A 60 7.64 -8.16 7.31
CA LEU A 60 8.21 -7.48 6.14
C LEU A 60 9.31 -6.53 6.59
N SER A 61 10.55 -6.83 6.18
CA SER A 61 11.69 -5.92 6.36
C SER A 61 11.87 -5.00 5.16
N PHE A 62 12.29 -3.77 5.45
CA PHE A 62 12.62 -2.73 4.51
C PHE A 62 13.95 -2.11 4.93
N GLN A 63 14.86 -1.96 3.97
CA GLN A 63 16.07 -1.18 4.13
C GLN A 63 16.03 -0.08 3.08
N PHE A 64 15.75 1.14 3.52
CA PHE A 64 15.79 2.30 2.64
C PHE A 64 17.23 2.79 2.50
N ASN A 65 17.43 3.71 1.57
CA ASN A 65 18.72 4.36 1.35
C ASN A 65 19.16 5.25 2.52
N ASP A 66 18.33 5.43 3.56
CA ASP A 66 18.66 6.13 4.80
C ASP A 66 19.49 5.27 5.77
N GLY A 67 19.73 4.00 5.45
CA GLY A 67 20.51 3.07 6.27
C GLY A 67 19.78 2.55 7.50
N VAL A 68 18.46 2.79 7.61
CA VAL A 68 17.64 2.35 8.72
C VAL A 68 16.83 1.10 8.33
N GLU A 69 16.87 0.08 9.18
CA GLU A 69 16.02 -1.10 9.02
C GLU A 69 14.64 -0.83 9.62
N HIS A 70 13.61 -1.00 8.80
CA HIS A 70 12.22 -0.91 9.18
C HIS A 70 11.55 -2.27 9.05
N LYS A 71 10.71 -2.64 10.02
CA LYS A 71 9.97 -3.91 10.01
C LYS A 71 8.49 -3.68 10.25
N VAL A 72 7.66 -4.40 9.52
CA VAL A 72 6.20 -4.44 9.70
C VAL A 72 5.78 -5.87 9.98
N SER A 73 5.13 -6.09 11.12
CA SER A 73 4.53 -7.37 11.50
C SER A 73 3.02 -7.24 11.62
N PHE A 74 2.29 -8.28 11.22
CA PHE A 74 0.84 -8.34 11.33
C PHE A 74 0.43 -9.39 12.36
N TYR A 75 -0.54 -9.05 13.19
CA TYR A 75 -1.20 -9.98 14.11
C TYR A 75 -2.70 -9.96 13.85
N ASP A 76 -3.30 -11.12 13.58
CA ASP A 76 -4.75 -11.22 13.50
C ASP A 76 -5.35 -11.02 14.90
N ILE A 77 -6.39 -10.17 14.96
CA ILE A 77 -7.14 -9.86 16.18
C ILE A 77 -8.41 -10.69 16.19
N THR A 78 -8.59 -11.50 17.22
CA THR A 78 -9.81 -12.29 17.43
C THR A 78 -10.33 -12.10 18.86
N GLU A 79 -11.64 -12.22 19.05
CA GLU A 79 -12.25 -12.19 20.38
C GLU A 79 -12.04 -13.54 21.12
N ARG A 80 -12.08 -14.65 20.39
CA ARG A 80 -11.84 -16.02 20.88
C ARG A 80 -10.93 -16.79 19.93
N THR A 81 -10.28 -17.82 20.44
CA THR A 81 -9.20 -18.56 19.76
C THR A 81 -9.58 -19.18 18.41
N ASP A 82 -10.88 -19.34 18.13
CA ASP A 82 -11.44 -20.05 16.96
C ASP A 82 -12.57 -19.29 16.24
N GLN A 83 -12.60 -17.94 16.27
CA GLN A 83 -13.65 -17.18 15.58
C GLN A 83 -13.11 -15.97 14.79
N SER A 84 -13.85 -15.68 13.71
CA SER A 84 -13.71 -14.60 12.73
C SER A 84 -12.79 -13.44 13.12
N THR A 85 -11.78 -13.19 12.27
CA THR A 85 -10.84 -12.07 12.41
C THR A 85 -11.55 -10.72 12.40
N LEU A 86 -11.46 -9.98 13.50
CA LEU A 86 -12.01 -8.63 13.68
C LEU A 86 -11.19 -7.57 12.92
N GLY A 87 -9.89 -7.83 12.78
CA GLY A 87 -8.93 -6.93 12.15
C GLY A 87 -7.52 -7.41 12.40
N GLN A 88 -6.55 -6.53 12.19
CA GLN A 88 -5.13 -6.81 12.40
C GLN A 88 -4.48 -5.74 13.24
N LEU A 89 -3.57 -6.15 14.12
CA LEU A 89 -2.63 -5.25 14.77
C LEU A 89 -1.37 -5.21 13.90
N VAL A 90 -1.08 -4.03 13.37
CA VAL A 90 0.14 -3.75 12.60
C VAL A 90 1.18 -3.21 13.58
N VAL A 91 2.33 -3.86 13.63
CA VAL A 91 3.45 -3.49 14.48
C VAL A 91 4.59 -3.04 13.61
N TYR A 92 4.88 -1.76 13.65
CA TYR A 92 6.01 -1.14 12.99
C TYR A 92 7.17 -1.01 13.98
N SER A 93 8.36 -1.44 13.59
CA SER A 93 9.58 -1.18 14.34
C SER A 93 10.67 -0.60 13.47
N SER A 94 11.39 0.37 14.03
CA SER A 94 12.54 1.02 13.40
C SER A 94 13.51 1.44 14.49
N GLN A 95 14.75 0.95 14.43
CA GLN A 95 15.76 1.16 15.47
C GLN A 95 15.18 0.81 16.87
N ASN A 96 14.96 1.81 17.73
CA ASN A 96 14.42 1.68 19.09
C ASN A 96 12.97 2.17 19.22
N ARG A 97 12.28 2.46 18.12
CA ARG A 97 10.88 2.87 18.12
C ARG A 97 9.99 1.71 17.71
N LEU A 98 8.93 1.51 18.49
CA LEU A 98 7.87 0.55 18.20
C LEU A 98 6.55 1.32 18.16
N VAL A 99 5.80 1.15 17.08
CA VAL A 99 4.52 1.80 16.87
C VAL A 99 3.49 0.76 16.49
N THR A 100 2.35 0.77 17.15
CA THR A 100 1.22 -0.12 16.84
C THR A 100 0.13 0.64 16.09
N LEU A 101 -0.58 -0.04 15.20
CA LEU A 101 -1.73 0.46 14.45
C LEU A 101 -2.78 -0.63 14.40
N VAL A 102 -4.06 -0.27 14.52
CA VAL A 102 -5.16 -1.24 14.42
C VAL A 102 -5.80 -1.08 13.04
N LEU A 103 -5.65 -2.10 12.20
CA LEU A 103 -6.27 -2.20 10.90
C LEU A 103 -7.62 -2.93 11.04
N PRO A 104 -8.75 -2.22 10.95
CA PRO A 104 -10.06 -2.87 10.99
C PRO A 104 -10.28 -3.72 9.72
N ASN A 105 -11.07 -4.79 9.84
CA ASN A 105 -11.47 -5.58 8.68
C ASN A 105 -12.50 -4.86 7.78
N GLU A 106 -12.81 -5.45 6.64
CA GLU A 106 -13.72 -4.83 5.67
C GLU A 106 -15.17 -4.68 6.16
N THR A 107 -15.62 -5.55 7.06
CA THR A 107 -16.98 -5.52 7.63
C THR A 107 -17.13 -4.51 8.78
N SER A 108 -16.04 -3.86 9.19
CA SER A 108 -16.05 -2.84 10.25
C SER A 108 -16.80 -1.56 9.83
N PRO A 109 -17.50 -0.88 10.76
CA PRO A 109 -18.20 0.37 10.46
C PRO A 109 -17.28 1.47 9.92
N LYS A 110 -17.84 2.36 9.09
CA LYS A 110 -17.11 3.50 8.51
C LYS A 110 -16.38 4.33 9.56
N ALA A 111 -17.01 4.60 10.70
CA ALA A 111 -16.40 5.35 11.80
C ALA A 111 -15.09 4.71 12.29
N VAL A 112 -15.04 3.39 12.43
CA VAL A 112 -13.81 2.67 12.86
C VAL A 112 -12.72 2.80 11.79
N LYS A 113 -13.09 2.68 10.50
CA LYS A 113 -12.15 2.87 9.39
C LYS A 113 -11.59 4.30 9.36
N GLU A 114 -12.42 5.31 9.63
CA GLU A 114 -12.01 6.71 9.72
C GLU A 114 -11.03 6.95 10.89
N HIS A 115 -11.26 6.33 12.04
CA HIS A 115 -10.32 6.36 13.18
C HIS A 115 -8.97 5.74 12.82
N PHE A 116 -8.97 4.61 12.11
CA PHE A 116 -7.73 4.00 11.59
C PHE A 116 -6.98 4.95 10.65
N VAL A 117 -7.67 5.55 9.67
CA VAL A 117 -7.05 6.49 8.72
C VAL A 117 -6.45 7.69 9.44
N ALA A 118 -7.16 8.24 10.44
CA ALA A 118 -6.67 9.35 11.25
C ALA A 118 -5.41 8.97 12.04
N ASP A 119 -5.42 7.81 12.71
CA ASP A 119 -4.26 7.30 13.45
C ASP A 119 -3.06 7.06 12.51
N LEU A 120 -3.30 6.49 11.33
CA LEU A 120 -2.26 6.22 10.35
C LEU A 120 -1.66 7.53 9.82
N LYS A 121 -2.46 8.54 9.49
CA LYS A 121 -1.97 9.87 9.09
C LYS A 121 -1.12 10.50 10.20
N ALA A 122 -1.65 10.58 11.42
CA ALA A 122 -0.96 11.20 12.55
C ALA A 122 0.37 10.51 12.90
N LYS A 123 0.38 9.17 12.91
CA LYS A 123 1.59 8.39 13.19
C LYS A 123 2.59 8.44 12.05
N SER A 124 2.14 8.53 10.79
CA SER A 124 3.04 8.68 9.63
C SER A 124 3.77 10.02 9.59
N LEU A 125 3.16 11.09 10.13
CA LEU A 125 3.82 12.40 10.23
C LEU A 125 4.92 12.45 11.30
N THR A 126 4.84 11.58 12.31
CA THR A 126 5.76 11.59 13.48
C THR A 126 6.77 10.45 13.47
N ASN A 127 6.54 9.43 12.64
CA ASN A 127 7.38 8.24 12.55
C ASN A 127 7.81 8.04 11.09
N ASP A 128 9.06 8.41 10.83
CA ASP A 128 9.72 8.23 9.53
C ASP A 128 9.61 6.78 9.07
N GLY A 129 9.36 6.57 7.77
CA GLY A 129 9.25 5.25 7.17
C GLY A 129 7.94 4.50 7.47
N LEU A 130 7.20 4.84 8.54
CA LEU A 130 6.00 4.11 8.95
C LEU A 130 4.95 4.06 7.84
N GLY A 131 4.61 5.23 7.29
CA GLY A 131 3.53 5.36 6.32
C GLY A 131 3.79 4.52 5.07
N ILE A 132 4.99 4.63 4.51
CA ILE A 132 5.36 3.92 3.27
C ILE A 132 5.52 2.41 3.50
N CYS A 133 6.08 1.99 4.64
CA CYS A 133 6.21 0.56 4.96
C CYS A 133 4.83 -0.10 5.10
N VAL A 134 3.92 0.53 5.86
CA VAL A 134 2.57 0.01 6.06
C VAL A 134 1.79 0.04 4.75
N ALA A 135 1.83 1.14 4.00
CA ALA A 135 1.17 1.23 2.70
C ALA A 135 1.65 0.14 1.73
N PHE A 136 2.97 -0.05 1.62
CA PHE A 136 3.51 -1.10 0.76
C PHE A 136 3.07 -2.48 1.24
N ALA A 137 3.15 -2.77 2.54
CA ALA A 137 2.68 -4.02 3.10
C ALA A 137 1.20 -4.29 2.78
N LEU A 138 0.34 -3.28 2.91
CA LEU A 138 -1.08 -3.36 2.54
C LEU A 138 -1.26 -3.61 1.03
N SER A 139 -0.42 -3.00 0.19
CA SER A 139 -0.45 -3.20 -1.27
C SER A 139 -0.12 -4.63 -1.69
N GLN A 140 0.68 -5.35 -0.89
CA GLN A 140 1.04 -6.75 -1.11
C GLN A 140 0.00 -7.72 -0.52
N ALA A 141 -0.68 -7.31 0.57
CA ALA A 141 -1.62 -8.16 1.31
C ALA A 141 -3.03 -8.22 0.71
N GLN A 142 -3.44 -7.26 -0.13
CA GLN A 142 -4.76 -7.29 -0.75
C GLN A 142 -4.85 -8.41 -1.80
N PRO A 143 -5.70 -9.44 -1.62
CA PRO A 143 -5.95 -10.41 -2.67
C PRO A 143 -6.61 -9.68 -3.84
N HIS A 144 -6.11 -9.97 -5.05
CA HIS A 144 -6.69 -9.48 -6.29
C HIS A 144 -8.21 -9.70 -6.27
N SER A 145 -8.99 -8.61 -6.21
CA SER A 145 -10.40 -8.69 -6.57
C SER A 145 -10.45 -9.25 -7.99
N ARG A 146 -10.77 -10.54 -8.09
CA ARG A 146 -10.94 -11.30 -9.33
C ARG A 146 -12.19 -10.82 -10.03
N THR A 147 -12.07 -9.66 -10.67
CA THR A 147 -12.85 -9.30 -11.86
C THR A 147 -11.99 -8.37 -12.69
N VAL A 148 -10.90 -8.91 -13.25
CA VAL A 148 -10.21 -8.26 -14.36
C VAL A 148 -10.94 -8.71 -15.61
N LEU A 149 -11.96 -7.96 -16.01
CA LEU A 149 -12.14 -7.78 -17.46
C LEU A 149 -10.79 -7.26 -17.94
N ALA A 150 -10.11 -8.08 -18.75
CA ALA A 150 -8.83 -7.75 -19.35
C ALA A 150 -9.03 -6.54 -20.25
N HIS A 151 -8.91 -5.34 -19.68
CA HIS A 151 -8.57 -4.18 -20.46
C HIS A 151 -7.06 -4.25 -20.67
N PRO A 152 -6.58 -4.47 -21.90
CA PRO A 152 -5.17 -4.29 -22.22
C PRO A 152 -4.92 -2.79 -22.22
N GLN A 153 -4.81 -2.21 -21.02
CA GLN A 153 -4.49 -0.80 -20.88
C GLN A 153 -3.19 -0.71 -20.11
N GLU A 154 -2.25 -0.06 -20.76
CA GLU A 154 -0.85 -0.03 -20.42
C GLU A 154 -0.64 1.00 -19.31
N PHE A 155 0.04 0.62 -18.23
CA PHE A 155 0.37 1.52 -17.12
C PHE A 155 1.61 2.30 -17.50
N CYS A 156 1.48 3.55 -17.93
CA CYS A 156 2.62 4.23 -18.55
C CYS A 156 2.78 5.71 -18.23
N PHE A 157 3.97 6.21 -18.54
CA PHE A 157 4.43 7.57 -18.34
C PHE A 157 4.89 8.19 -19.67
N PRO A 158 4.82 9.53 -19.84
CA PRO A 158 5.39 10.19 -21.00
C PRO A 158 6.92 10.13 -21.01
N ALA A 159 7.53 10.30 -22.18
CA ALA A 159 8.96 10.09 -22.45
C ALA A 159 9.90 10.90 -21.55
N GLU A 160 9.47 12.10 -21.16
CA GLU A 160 10.20 13.09 -20.38
C GLU A 160 10.17 12.87 -18.87
N THR A 161 9.34 11.92 -18.39
CA THR A 161 9.22 11.59 -16.97
C THR A 161 10.59 11.22 -16.40
N PHE A 162 11.03 11.89 -15.35
CA PHE A 162 12.30 11.58 -14.70
C PHE A 162 12.15 10.42 -13.72
N VAL A 163 13.11 9.49 -13.81
CA VAL A 163 13.29 8.36 -12.90
C VAL A 163 14.61 8.53 -12.17
N ASN A 164 14.58 8.34 -10.86
CA ASN A 164 15.74 8.48 -9.99
C ASN A 164 16.63 7.24 -10.06
N LEU A 165 17.94 7.46 -10.21
CA LEU A 165 18.97 6.42 -10.19
C LEU A 165 19.53 6.26 -8.77
N ILE A 166 20.11 5.08 -8.48
CA ILE A 166 20.66 4.78 -7.15
C ILE A 166 21.81 5.71 -6.73
N ASP A 167 22.52 6.28 -7.71
CA ASP A 167 23.61 7.25 -7.50
C ASP A 167 23.12 8.67 -7.17
N GLY A 168 21.80 8.87 -7.10
CA GLY A 168 21.16 10.15 -6.81
C GLY A 168 20.94 11.04 -8.04
N THR A 169 21.39 10.61 -9.22
CA THR A 169 21.07 11.30 -10.48
C THR A 169 19.68 10.93 -10.98
N GLU A 170 19.23 11.59 -12.04
CA GLU A 170 17.92 11.35 -12.64
C GLU A 170 18.06 11.21 -14.15
N LYS A 171 17.21 10.36 -14.72
CA LYS A 171 17.19 10.10 -16.15
C LYS A 171 15.76 10.10 -16.65
N LYS A 172 15.52 10.66 -17.82
CA LYS A 172 14.23 10.51 -18.50
C LYS A 172 13.93 9.03 -18.69
N ILE A 173 12.67 8.62 -18.50
CA ILE A 173 12.22 7.24 -18.62
C ILE A 173 12.51 6.68 -20.02
N SER A 174 12.47 7.54 -21.03
CA SER A 174 12.87 7.22 -22.41
C SER A 174 14.35 6.86 -22.60
N GLY A 175 15.21 7.28 -21.67
CA GLY A 175 16.63 6.96 -21.65
C GLY A 175 17.01 5.81 -20.70
N ILE A 176 16.07 5.33 -19.87
CA ILE A 176 16.27 4.18 -18.98
C ILE A 176 16.45 2.92 -19.82
N LYS A 177 17.32 2.01 -19.36
CA LYS A 177 17.61 0.72 -20.01
C LYS A 177 17.48 -0.42 -19.02
N ALA A 178 17.25 -1.63 -19.54
CA ALA A 178 17.37 -2.84 -18.73
C ALA A 178 18.79 -2.93 -18.14
N GLY A 179 18.89 -3.30 -16.87
CA GLY A 179 20.11 -3.30 -16.09
C GLY A 179 20.39 -2.01 -15.30
N ASP A 180 19.77 -0.87 -15.67
CA ASP A 180 19.91 0.38 -14.91
C ASP A 180 19.44 0.16 -13.46
N GLU A 181 20.24 0.65 -12.50
CA GLU A 181 19.93 0.62 -11.07
C GLU A 181 19.18 1.90 -10.69
N ILE A 182 17.95 1.72 -10.25
CA ILE A 182 17.03 2.81 -9.94
C ILE A 182 16.67 2.77 -8.46
N THR A 183 16.25 3.90 -7.93
CA THR A 183 15.69 3.94 -6.58
C THR A 183 14.27 3.35 -6.56
N GLY A 184 13.85 2.97 -5.36
CA GLY A 184 12.54 2.40 -5.07
C GLY A 184 12.45 2.10 -3.58
N ILE A 185 11.33 1.55 -3.13
CA ILE A 185 11.12 1.17 -1.72
C ILE A 185 12.19 0.16 -1.26
N ARG A 186 12.73 -0.61 -2.21
CA ARG A 186 13.88 -1.50 -2.05
C ARG A 186 14.88 -1.19 -3.17
N ALA A 187 16.14 -1.59 -2.98
CA ALA A 187 17.12 -1.57 -4.07
C ALA A 187 16.53 -2.27 -5.30
N ASN A 188 16.62 -1.62 -6.47
CA ASN A 188 15.86 -2.03 -7.62
C ASN A 188 16.66 -1.94 -8.91
N ARG A 189 16.47 -2.93 -9.78
CA ARG A 189 17.06 -3.00 -11.11
C ARG A 189 15.95 -3.10 -12.14
N VAL A 190 16.13 -2.39 -13.25
CA VAL A 190 15.21 -2.47 -14.39
C VAL A 190 15.42 -3.81 -15.09
N GLU A 191 14.39 -4.65 -15.10
CA GLU A 191 14.37 -5.91 -15.85
C GLU A 191 14.04 -5.65 -17.32
N LYS A 192 13.06 -4.77 -17.55
CA LYS A 192 12.53 -4.50 -18.89
C LYS A 192 12.00 -3.08 -18.99
N VAL A 193 12.25 -2.48 -20.14
CA VAL A 193 11.62 -1.22 -20.56
C VAL A 193 10.60 -1.57 -21.63
N ILE A 194 9.35 -1.20 -21.40
CA ILE A 194 8.25 -1.41 -22.34
C ILE A 194 7.86 -0.04 -22.90
N VAL A 195 7.76 0.03 -24.22
CA VAL A 195 7.38 1.23 -24.95
C VAL A 195 6.15 0.91 -25.77
N ASN A 196 5.11 1.71 -25.61
CA ASN A 196 3.89 1.55 -26.38
C ASN A 196 3.62 2.80 -27.20
N GLU A 197 3.14 2.59 -28.41
CA GLU A 197 2.82 3.62 -29.40
C GLU A 197 1.32 3.61 -29.66
N GLY A 198 0.71 4.79 -29.72
CA GLY A 198 -0.74 4.95 -29.75
C GLY A 198 -1.16 6.30 -29.19
N VAL A 199 -2.45 6.59 -29.12
CA VAL A 199 -2.92 7.87 -28.55
C VAL A 199 -3.28 7.65 -27.08
N PHE A 200 -2.45 8.19 -26.17
CA PHE A 200 -2.61 8.03 -24.74
C PHE A 200 -3.02 9.35 -24.10
N SER A 201 -4.11 9.32 -23.33
CA SER A 201 -4.51 10.44 -22.48
C SER A 201 -3.80 10.37 -21.13
N LEU A 202 -3.20 11.47 -20.70
CA LEU A 202 -2.50 11.57 -19.43
C LEU A 202 -3.33 12.33 -18.40
N THR A 203 -3.26 11.89 -17.16
CA THR A 203 -3.73 12.62 -15.98
C THR A 203 -2.54 13.29 -15.32
N ARG A 204 -2.67 14.57 -14.96
CA ARG A 204 -1.68 15.26 -14.15
C ARG A 204 -2.11 15.26 -12.68
N LEU A 205 -1.20 14.89 -11.79
CA LEU A 205 -1.34 14.91 -10.34
C LEU A 205 -0.44 15.99 -9.76
N LEU A 206 -0.99 16.86 -8.90
CA LEU A 206 -0.20 17.81 -8.13
C LEU A 206 -0.21 17.43 -6.65
N VAL A 207 0.95 17.12 -6.11
CA VAL A 207 1.09 16.69 -4.71
C VAL A 207 1.91 17.67 -3.90
N ARG A 208 1.51 17.87 -2.64
CA ARG A 208 2.20 18.70 -1.67
C ARG A 208 2.88 17.82 -0.64
N PRO A 209 4.22 17.73 -0.61
CA PRO A 209 4.94 17.02 0.45
C PRO A 209 4.60 17.56 1.84
N ASN A 210 4.36 16.66 2.80
CA ASN A 210 4.16 16.99 4.20
C ASN A 210 5.54 17.10 4.89
N GLY A 211 5.95 18.32 5.25
CA GLY A 211 7.27 18.61 5.85
C GLY A 211 7.72 20.06 5.62
N GLN A 212 8.84 20.48 6.20
CA GLN A 212 9.39 21.83 5.98
C GLN A 212 10.09 21.94 4.61
N ALA A 213 9.94 23.11 3.97
CA ALA A 213 10.61 23.63 2.76
C ALA A 213 11.23 22.58 1.81
N TRP A 214 10.47 22.22 0.78
CA TRP A 214 10.93 21.27 -0.23
C TRP A 214 11.73 21.98 -1.32
N VAL A 215 13.01 21.64 -1.45
CA VAL A 215 13.89 22.15 -2.51
C VAL A 215 13.94 21.11 -3.62
N SER A 216 13.21 21.38 -4.71
CA SER A 216 13.34 20.66 -5.97
C SER A 216 13.31 21.68 -7.10
N THR A 217 14.11 21.42 -8.13
CA THR A 217 14.14 22.23 -9.36
C THR A 217 12.88 22.07 -10.20
N ARG A 218 12.04 21.06 -9.92
CA ARG A 218 10.76 20.78 -10.60
C ARG A 218 9.55 21.14 -9.74
N ASN A 219 9.77 21.96 -8.73
CA ASN A 219 8.74 22.41 -7.82
C ASN A 219 7.91 23.54 -8.46
N GLU A 220 6.69 23.24 -8.88
CA GLU A 220 5.72 24.28 -9.27
C GLU A 220 5.09 24.84 -7.99
N SER A 221 5.64 25.94 -7.47
CA SER A 221 5.08 26.67 -6.31
C SER A 221 4.96 25.87 -5.00
N GLY A 222 5.81 24.88 -4.75
CA GLY A 222 5.71 23.99 -3.58
C GLY A 222 5.11 22.61 -3.88
N LEU A 223 4.65 22.38 -5.13
CA LEU A 223 4.02 21.15 -5.58
C LEU A 223 4.91 20.33 -6.52
N LEU A 224 4.79 19.02 -6.37
CA LEU A 224 5.31 18.01 -7.29
C LEU A 224 4.25 17.66 -8.32
N SER A 225 4.66 17.55 -9.59
CA SER A 225 3.78 17.15 -10.70
C SER A 225 4.14 15.76 -11.21
N LEU A 226 3.15 14.89 -11.35
CA LEU A 226 3.28 13.61 -12.05
C LEU A 226 2.25 13.52 -13.18
N GLU A 227 2.72 13.19 -14.37
CA GLU A 227 1.85 12.88 -15.50
C GLU A 227 1.90 11.40 -15.82
N VAL A 228 0.72 10.79 -15.88
CA VAL A 228 0.61 9.33 -15.92
C VAL A 228 -0.74 8.91 -16.49
N THR A 229 -0.82 7.72 -17.10
CA THR A 229 -2.09 7.18 -17.59
C THR A 229 -3.09 6.92 -16.44
N PRO A 230 -4.41 7.10 -16.64
CA PRO A 230 -5.42 6.98 -15.57
C PRO A 230 -5.46 5.60 -14.88
N ASN A 231 -5.13 4.54 -15.60
CA ASN A 231 -5.11 3.18 -15.09
C ASN A 231 -3.86 2.86 -14.23
N HIS A 232 -2.83 3.73 -14.21
CA HIS A 232 -1.56 3.42 -13.56
C HIS A 232 -1.74 3.29 -12.04
N PRO A 233 -1.16 2.27 -11.39
CA PRO A 233 -1.19 2.15 -9.95
C PRO A 233 -0.14 3.04 -9.26
N VAL A 234 -0.56 3.80 -8.26
CA VAL A 234 0.33 4.53 -7.35
C VAL A 234 0.22 3.97 -5.94
N LEU A 235 1.26 4.18 -5.13
CA LEU A 235 1.21 3.82 -3.72
C LEU A 235 0.58 4.96 -2.91
N THR A 236 -0.58 4.69 -2.33
CA THR A 236 -1.26 5.60 -1.40
C THR A 236 -1.05 5.14 0.04
N LEU A 237 -1.39 5.98 1.01
CA LEU A 237 -1.36 5.62 2.44
C LEU A 237 -2.18 4.36 2.76
N LEU A 238 -3.21 4.05 1.97
CA LEU A 238 -4.07 2.86 2.14
C LEU A 238 -3.69 1.71 1.19
N GLY A 239 -2.51 1.77 0.59
CA GLY A 239 -2.01 0.78 -0.35
C GLY A 239 -2.17 1.19 -1.81
N LYS A 240 -2.23 0.20 -2.68
CA LYS A 240 -2.29 0.38 -4.14
C LYS A 240 -3.62 1.00 -4.56
N LYS A 241 -3.56 2.04 -5.39
CA LYS A 241 -4.76 2.66 -5.99
C LYS A 241 -4.45 3.11 -7.41
N ARG A 242 -5.42 3.00 -8.33
CA ARG A 242 -5.24 3.53 -9.68
C ARG A 242 -5.40 5.04 -9.67
N VAL A 243 -4.75 5.71 -10.60
CA VAL A 243 -4.82 7.17 -10.77
C VAL A 243 -6.27 7.64 -10.97
N GLU A 244 -7.07 6.88 -11.73
CA GLU A 244 -8.49 7.16 -11.99
C GLU A 244 -9.38 7.07 -10.73
N ASP A 245 -8.95 6.31 -9.73
CA ASP A 245 -9.69 6.15 -8.46
C ASP A 245 -9.28 7.21 -7.42
N LEU A 246 -8.16 7.91 -7.64
CA LEU A 246 -7.62 8.89 -6.69
C LEU A 246 -8.60 10.04 -6.44
N ARG A 247 -8.51 10.61 -5.24
CA ARG A 247 -9.29 11.77 -4.82
C ARG A 247 -8.37 12.78 -4.18
N GLU A 248 -8.69 14.07 -4.32
CA GLU A 248 -8.01 15.11 -3.54
C GLU A 248 -8.07 14.78 -2.04
N GLY A 249 -6.97 15.02 -1.34
CA GLY A 249 -6.78 14.64 0.07
C GLY A 249 -6.26 13.21 0.29
N ASP A 250 -6.18 12.37 -0.76
CA ASP A 250 -5.41 11.13 -0.72
C ASP A 250 -3.93 11.45 -0.48
N TRP A 251 -3.23 10.57 0.23
CA TRP A 251 -1.80 10.74 0.51
C TRP A 251 -0.98 9.77 -0.33
N LEU A 252 -0.02 10.29 -1.07
CA LEU A 252 1.02 9.55 -1.79
C LEU A 252 2.34 9.60 -1.02
N PHE A 253 3.37 8.94 -1.56
CA PHE A 253 4.73 9.00 -1.01
C PHE A 253 5.67 9.62 -2.01
N VAL A 254 6.53 10.51 -1.51
CA VAL A 254 7.58 11.17 -2.29
C VAL A 254 8.92 10.92 -1.64
N ARG A 255 9.96 10.80 -2.45
CA ARG A 255 11.34 10.71 -1.98
C ARG A 255 11.94 12.11 -1.90
N ASP A 256 12.49 12.46 -0.76
CA ASP A 256 13.37 13.62 -0.62
C ASP A 256 14.72 13.30 -1.26
N ALA A 257 15.07 14.03 -2.32
CA ALA A 257 16.31 13.82 -3.05
C ALA A 257 17.57 14.10 -2.20
N VAL A 258 17.48 14.97 -1.19
CA VAL A 258 18.62 15.36 -0.33
C VAL A 258 18.83 14.32 0.76
N THR A 259 17.77 13.97 1.48
CA THR A 259 17.88 13.06 2.64
C THR A 259 17.69 11.59 2.28
N GLY A 260 17.16 11.30 1.10
CA GLY A 260 16.79 9.95 0.66
C GLY A 260 15.57 9.38 1.38
N ARG A 261 14.95 10.15 2.28
CA ARG A 261 13.80 9.72 3.09
C ARG A 261 12.51 9.80 2.29
N TYR A 262 11.56 8.94 2.65
CA TYR A 262 10.20 9.01 2.13
C TYR A 262 9.32 9.88 3.02
N LEU A 263 8.64 10.83 2.38
CA LEU A 263 7.67 11.72 3.00
C LEU A 263 6.28 11.38 2.46
N SER A 264 5.26 11.58 3.30
CA SER A 264 3.89 11.59 2.80
C SER A 264 3.65 12.90 2.02
N ALA A 265 2.83 12.85 0.98
CA ALA A 265 2.44 14.03 0.21
C ALA A 265 0.94 14.01 -0.04
N GLU A 266 0.26 15.12 0.25
CA GLU A 266 -1.17 15.25 0.00
C GLU A 266 -1.43 15.54 -1.49
N LEU A 267 -2.34 14.79 -2.10
CA LEU A 267 -2.83 15.06 -3.44
C LEU A 267 -3.75 16.28 -3.42
N THR A 268 -3.29 17.37 -4.03
CA THR A 268 -3.97 18.67 -3.97
C THR A 268 -4.79 18.97 -5.20
N ASN A 269 -4.43 18.38 -6.35
CA ASN A 269 -5.19 18.54 -7.58
C ASN A 269 -5.00 17.32 -8.49
N ILE A 270 -6.07 16.99 -9.21
CA ILE A 270 -6.10 15.98 -10.26
C ILE A 270 -6.65 16.66 -11.51
N ALA A 271 -5.89 16.63 -12.60
CA ALA A 271 -6.33 17.11 -13.91
C ALA A 271 -6.40 15.92 -14.88
N PRO A 272 -7.59 15.27 -15.01
CA PRO A 272 -7.80 14.20 -15.99
C PRO A 272 -7.67 14.75 -17.42
N ALA A 273 -7.22 13.90 -18.34
CA ALA A 273 -7.07 14.26 -19.75
C ALA A 273 -6.28 15.57 -19.98
N PHE A 274 -5.26 15.80 -19.15
CA PHE A 274 -4.44 17.00 -19.16
C PHE A 274 -3.78 17.25 -20.52
N ARG A 275 -3.26 16.19 -21.15
CA ARG A 275 -2.80 16.19 -22.55
C ARG A 275 -2.78 14.79 -23.11
N THR A 276 -2.51 14.69 -24.42
CA THR A 276 -2.29 13.43 -25.12
C THR A 276 -0.86 13.29 -25.60
N VAL A 277 -0.34 12.07 -25.58
CA VAL A 277 0.98 11.71 -26.14
C VAL A 277 0.85 10.50 -27.06
N ASP A 278 1.78 10.36 -27.99
CA ASP A 278 1.85 9.29 -28.99
C ASP A 278 2.68 8.07 -28.54
N LYS A 279 3.50 8.26 -27.51
CA LYS A 279 4.38 7.24 -26.94
C LYS A 279 4.41 7.31 -25.43
N VAL A 280 4.32 6.15 -24.81
CA VAL A 280 4.38 6.00 -23.35
C VAL A 280 5.30 4.86 -22.94
N TYR A 281 5.84 4.97 -21.73
CA TYR A 281 6.89 4.10 -21.20
C TYR A 281 6.47 3.46 -19.89
N HIS A 282 6.88 2.21 -19.69
CA HIS A 282 6.70 1.46 -18.45
C HIS A 282 7.99 0.72 -18.09
N LEU A 283 8.32 0.68 -16.81
CA LEU A 283 9.46 -0.08 -16.29
C LEU A 283 8.96 -1.29 -15.52
N GLN A 284 9.44 -2.47 -15.91
CA GLN A 284 9.40 -3.67 -15.07
C GLN A 284 10.70 -3.76 -14.28
N THR A 285 10.60 -4.02 -12.99
CA THR A 285 11.69 -3.85 -12.04
C THR A 285 11.64 -4.95 -10.98
N GLU A 286 12.78 -5.47 -10.54
CA GLU A 286 12.86 -6.57 -9.57
C GLU A 286 12.07 -6.29 -8.27
N GLY A 287 12.16 -5.05 -7.76
CA GLY A 287 11.59 -4.62 -6.48
C GLY A 287 10.14 -4.15 -6.52
N GLY A 288 9.46 -4.21 -7.67
CA GLY A 288 8.03 -3.87 -7.76
C GLY A 288 7.69 -2.37 -7.76
N THR A 289 8.65 -1.47 -7.46
CA THR A 289 8.39 -0.04 -7.22
C THR A 289 9.54 0.84 -7.65
N TYR A 290 9.25 2.05 -8.11
CA TYR A 290 10.27 3.05 -8.41
C TYR A 290 9.72 4.45 -8.22
N GLU A 291 10.56 5.47 -8.29
CA GLU A 291 10.13 6.86 -8.26
C GLU A 291 10.07 7.45 -9.66
N ALA A 292 8.91 8.02 -9.99
CA ALA A 292 8.69 8.85 -11.16
C ALA A 292 8.40 10.27 -10.68
N GLU A 293 9.19 11.25 -11.10
CA GLU A 293 9.11 12.63 -10.60
C GLU A 293 9.19 12.72 -9.06
N ASN A 294 10.06 11.89 -8.46
CA ASN A 294 10.18 11.71 -7.01
C ASN A 294 8.93 11.14 -6.30
N ILE A 295 7.89 10.72 -7.03
CA ILE A 295 6.69 10.09 -6.47
C ILE A 295 6.78 8.57 -6.63
N VAL A 296 6.47 7.83 -5.56
CA VAL A 296 6.53 6.38 -5.54
C VAL A 296 5.38 5.78 -6.36
N VAL A 297 5.75 5.01 -7.38
CA VAL A 297 4.82 4.31 -8.27
C VAL A 297 5.06 2.80 -8.22
N LEU A 298 4.03 2.04 -8.58
CA LEU A 298 4.06 0.58 -8.58
C LEU A 298 4.23 0.08 -10.02
N ASN A 299 5.10 -0.90 -10.24
CA ASN A 299 5.19 -1.55 -11.54
C ASN A 299 4.04 -2.55 -11.76
N LYS A 300 4.03 -3.18 -12.94
CA LYS A 300 3.11 -4.26 -13.27
C LYS A 300 3.70 -5.61 -12.83
N HIS A 301 2.87 -6.44 -12.19
CA HIS A 301 3.04 -7.88 -12.17
C HIS A 301 2.23 -8.49 -13.32
#